data_AF-A0A931REU8-F1
#
_entry.id   AF-A0A931REU8-F1
#
_cell.length_a   1.000
_cell.length_b   1.000
_cell.length_c   1.000
_cell.angle_alpha   90.00
_cell.angle_beta   90.00
_cell.angle_gamma   90.00
#
_symmetry.space_group_name_H-M   'P 1'
#
loop_
_entity.id
_entity.type
_entity.pdbx_description
1 polymer ?
#
loop_
_entity_poly.entity_id
_entity_poly.type
_entity_poly.pdbx_seq_one_letter_code
_entity_poly.pdbx_strand_id
1 'polypeptide(L)'
;MTKILADHNIQHTFSEVVAPSPIADIDGKTPGAQISTVLSNIISLIYVVAAIVFVFMIIFSAFQWLTSGGEKEKIAAARGRLTWAIIGIILLATSFVILNLIGGITDFEFFTGNPDPGRRPTGII
;
A
#
# COMPACT_ATOMS: atom_id res chain seq x y z
N MET A 1 -31.51 -47.92 22.80
CA MET A 1 -30.49 -47.59 21.79
C MET A 1 -31.15 -46.93 20.57
N THR A 2 -31.90 -45.83 20.74
CA THR A 2 -32.64 -45.26 19.59
C THR A 2 -32.91 -43.75 19.70
N LYS A 3 -31.97 -42.97 20.25
CA LYS A 3 -32.00 -41.50 20.17
C LYS A 3 -30.75 -40.88 19.52
N ILE A 4 -29.97 -41.68 18.79
CA ILE A 4 -28.79 -41.23 18.04
C ILE A 4 -29.11 -41.02 16.54
N LEU A 5 -30.39 -41.02 16.14
CA LEU A 5 -30.77 -40.91 14.72
C LEU A 5 -31.81 -39.80 14.44
N ALA A 6 -32.15 -38.97 15.42
CA ALA A 6 -33.03 -37.80 15.20
C ALA A 6 -32.29 -36.46 15.25
N ASP A 7 -30.99 -36.46 15.59
CA ASP A 7 -30.15 -35.28 15.55
C ASP A 7 -29.21 -35.36 14.34
N HIS A 8 -29.80 -35.32 13.15
CA HIS A 8 -29.07 -35.11 11.90
C HIS A 8 -28.79 -33.60 11.73
N ASN A 9 -28.29 -32.93 12.77
CA ASN A 9 -27.83 -31.56 12.71
C ASN A 9 -26.32 -31.48 12.94
N ILE A 10 -25.59 -32.32 12.20
CA ILE A 10 -24.12 -32.24 12.07
C ILE A 10 -23.73 -31.13 11.08
N GLN A 11 -24.47 -30.02 11.07
CA GLN A 11 -24.18 -28.84 10.25
C GLN A 11 -23.68 -27.67 11.11
N HIS A 12 -23.82 -27.72 12.44
CA HIS A 12 -23.24 -26.71 13.35
C HIS A 12 -21.90 -27.10 13.98
N THR A 13 -21.43 -28.35 13.81
CA THR A 13 -20.11 -28.80 14.29
C THR A 13 -18.99 -28.55 13.28
N PHE A 14 -19.32 -28.26 12.02
CA PHE A 14 -18.38 -27.71 11.05
C PHE A 14 -18.43 -26.19 11.16
N SER A 15 -17.98 -25.68 12.30
CA SER A 15 -17.64 -24.26 12.41
C SER A 15 -16.71 -23.94 11.24
N GLU A 16 -17.10 -22.92 10.49
CA GLU A 16 -16.27 -22.15 9.57
C GLU A 16 -14.80 -22.28 9.96
N VAL A 17 -14.02 -22.95 9.12
CA VAL A 17 -12.55 -22.86 9.19
C VAL A 17 -12.25 -21.42 8.80
N VAL A 18 -12.36 -20.51 9.78
CA VAL A 18 -11.66 -19.23 9.74
C VAL A 18 -10.20 -19.62 9.74
N ALA A 19 -9.64 -19.69 8.53
CA ALA A 19 -8.22 -19.83 8.36
C ALA A 19 -7.59 -18.71 9.20
N PRO A 20 -6.69 -19.04 10.14
CA PRO A 20 -5.96 -18.01 10.84
C PRO A 20 -5.29 -17.17 9.75
N SER A 21 -5.39 -15.86 9.92
CA SER A 21 -4.98 -14.82 8.98
C SER A 21 -3.62 -15.04 8.29
N PRO A 22 -2.65 -15.83 8.81
CA PRO A 22 -1.43 -16.15 8.08
C PRO A 22 -1.52 -17.23 6.97
N ILE A 23 -2.55 -18.08 6.93
CA ILE A 23 -2.61 -19.24 6.01
C ILE A 23 -3.66 -19.06 4.90
N ALA A 24 -4.67 -18.22 5.11
CA ALA A 24 -5.68 -17.85 4.11
C ALA A 24 -5.08 -17.15 2.87
N ASP A 25 -3.97 -16.41 3.06
CA ASP A 25 -3.27 -15.68 2.01
C ASP A 25 -2.45 -16.57 1.06
N ILE A 26 -2.30 -17.86 1.39
CA ILE A 26 -1.54 -18.83 0.58
C ILE A 26 -2.48 -19.81 -0.14
N ASP A 27 -3.64 -20.13 0.44
CA ASP A 27 -4.58 -21.13 -0.09
C ASP A 27 -5.53 -20.57 -1.17
N GLY A 28 -5.72 -19.24 -1.22
CA GLY A 28 -6.61 -18.55 -2.15
C GLY A 28 -5.91 -17.71 -3.24
N LYS A 29 -4.61 -17.92 -3.48
CA LYS A 29 -3.81 -17.09 -4.40
C LYS A 29 -4.19 -17.33 -5.87
N THR A 30 -5.30 -16.73 -6.28
CA THR A 30 -5.44 -16.25 -7.66
C THR A 30 -4.16 -15.47 -8.02
N PRO A 31 -3.63 -15.60 -9.24
CA PRO A 31 -2.40 -14.91 -9.63
C PRO A 31 -2.39 -13.40 -9.30
N GLY A 32 -3.56 -12.76 -9.29
CA GLY A 32 -3.73 -11.36 -8.91
C GLY A 32 -3.30 -11.00 -7.48
N ALA A 33 -3.58 -11.84 -6.49
CA ALA A 33 -3.23 -11.57 -5.08
C ALA A 33 -1.72 -11.67 -4.82
N GLN A 34 -0.98 -12.50 -5.56
CA GLN A 34 0.48 -12.54 -5.42
C GLN A 34 1.14 -11.30 -6.00
N ILE A 35 0.62 -10.86 -7.15
CA ILE A 35 1.13 -9.70 -7.88
C ILE A 35 0.92 -8.45 -7.04
N SER A 36 -0.23 -8.30 -6.37
CA SER A 36 -0.51 -7.13 -5.53
C SER A 36 0.41 -7.05 -4.31
N THR A 37 0.70 -8.15 -3.61
CA THR A 37 1.63 -8.15 -2.46
C THR A 37 3.05 -7.77 -2.87
N VAL A 38 3.57 -8.38 -3.94
CA VAL A 38 4.92 -8.08 -4.44
C VAL A 38 5.00 -6.63 -4.91
N LEU A 39 3.97 -6.16 -5.60
CA LEU A 39 3.90 -4.79 -6.11
C LEU A 39 3.83 -3.76 -4.98
N SER A 40 2.99 -3.97 -3.95
CA SER A 40 2.91 -3.07 -2.79
C SER A 40 4.28 -2.95 -2.09
N ASN A 41 4.97 -4.07 -1.89
CA ASN A 41 6.27 -4.06 -1.24
C ASN A 41 7.33 -3.29 -2.06
N ILE A 42 7.33 -3.47 -3.38
CA ILE A 42 8.22 -2.72 -4.29
C ILE A 42 7.90 -1.23 -4.26
N ILE A 43 6.62 -0.86 -4.32
CA ILE A 43 6.19 0.54 -4.29
C ILE A 43 6.62 1.17 -2.96
N SER A 44 6.35 0.55 -1.82
CA SER A 44 6.75 1.05 -0.50
C SER A 44 8.25 1.32 -0.43
N LEU A 45 9.08 0.39 -0.92
CA LEU A 45 10.53 0.57 -0.99
C LEU A 45 10.92 1.78 -1.86
N ILE A 46 10.29 1.94 -3.03
CA ILE A 46 10.53 3.07 -3.93
C ILE A 46 10.19 4.40 -3.25
N TYR A 47 9.08 4.48 -2.51
CA TYR A 47 8.69 5.71 -1.81
C TYR A 47 9.73 6.13 -0.76
N VAL A 48 10.25 5.19 0.02
CA VAL A 48 11.31 5.45 1.01
C VAL A 48 12.58 5.96 0.33
N VAL A 49 13.01 5.28 -0.72
CA VAL A 49 14.23 5.65 -1.47
C VAL A 49 14.05 7.02 -2.13
N ALA A 50 12.89 7.27 -2.75
CA ALA A 50 12.59 8.52 -3.43
C ALA A 50 12.54 9.70 -2.45
N ALA A 51 11.95 9.53 -1.27
CA ALA A 51 11.93 10.56 -0.24
C ALA A 51 13.36 11.00 0.16
N ILE A 52 14.26 10.03 0.36
CA ILE A 52 15.66 10.30 0.67
C ILE A 52 16.33 11.07 -0.48
N VAL A 53 16.16 10.60 -1.72
CA VAL A 53 16.75 11.23 -2.92
C VAL A 53 16.29 12.67 -3.08
N PHE A 54 14.99 12.96 -2.89
CA PHE A 54 14.46 14.32 -3.02
C PHE A 54 15.06 15.28 -2.00
N VAL A 55 15.25 14.85 -0.75
CA VAL A 55 15.91 15.67 0.27
C VAL A 55 17.33 16.03 -0.16
N PHE A 56 18.12 15.06 -0.62
CA PHE A 56 19.48 15.31 -1.13
C PHE A 56 19.49 16.24 -2.35
N MET A 57 18.55 16.06 -3.29
CA MET A 57 18.45 16.93 -4.46
C MET A 57 18.14 18.38 -4.08
N ILE A 58 17.24 18.61 -3.13
CA ILE A 58 16.90 19.96 -2.65
C ILE A 58 18.13 20.61 -2.03
N ILE A 59 18.82 19.92 -1.12
CA ILE A 59 20.02 20.44 -0.47
C ILE A 59 21.09 20.79 -1.52
N PHE A 60 21.38 19.87 -2.45
CA PHE A 60 22.38 20.09 -3.48
C PHE A 60 22.02 21.27 -4.40
N SER A 61 20.74 21.39 -4.76
CA SER A 61 20.25 22.51 -5.57
C SER A 61 20.38 23.85 -4.84
N ALA A 62 20.12 23.89 -3.53
CA ALA A 62 20.27 25.09 -2.72
C ALA A 62 21.73 25.51 -2.58
N PHE A 63 22.64 24.56 -2.34
CA PHE A 63 24.08 24.81 -2.32
C PHE A 63 24.60 25.33 -3.65
N GLN A 64 24.16 24.76 -4.76
CA GLN A 64 24.51 25.24 -6.09
C GLN A 64 24.01 26.67 -6.32
N TRP A 65 22.80 27.00 -5.86
CA TRP A 65 22.25 28.35 -5.97
C TRP A 65 23.06 29.37 -5.16
N LEU A 66 23.46 29.02 -3.94
CA LEU A 66 24.26 29.89 -3.07
C LEU A 66 25.69 30.12 -3.58
N THR A 67 26.31 29.08 -4.14
CA THR A 67 27.69 29.15 -4.68
C THR A 67 27.77 29.70 -6.10
N SER A 68 26.62 30.01 -6.73
CA SER A 68 26.56 30.52 -8.11
C SER A 68 27.15 31.92 -8.29
N GLY A 69 27.37 32.69 -7.22
CA GLY A 69 28.07 33.98 -7.28
C GLY A 69 27.44 35.04 -8.19
N GLY A 70 26.16 34.91 -8.55
CA GLY A 70 25.47 35.81 -9.48
C GLY A 70 25.50 35.39 -10.95
N GLU A 71 26.18 34.29 -11.30
CA GLU A 71 26.18 33.74 -12.65
C GLU A 71 24.80 33.18 -13.01
N LYS A 72 24.15 33.79 -14.01
CA LYS A 72 22.76 33.48 -14.38
C LYS A 72 22.56 32.02 -14.79
N GLU A 73 23.55 31.42 -15.43
CA GLU A 73 23.48 30.04 -15.91
C GLU A 73 23.40 29.04 -14.75
N LYS A 74 24.28 29.19 -13.75
CA LYS A 74 24.28 28.33 -12.55
C LYS A 74 23.01 28.52 -11.71
N ILE A 75 22.51 29.75 -11.64
CA ILE A 75 21.23 30.05 -10.98
C ILE A 75 20.06 29.37 -11.71
N ALA A 76 20.04 29.43 -13.04
CA ALA A 76 19.01 28.79 -13.85
C ALA A 76 19.04 27.27 -13.69
N ALA A 77 20.24 26.67 -13.70
CA ALA A 77 20.42 25.23 -13.49
C ALA A 77 19.96 24.79 -12.08
N ALA A 78 20.33 25.53 -11.03
CA ALA A 78 19.92 25.24 -9.66
C ALA A 78 18.39 25.33 -9.49
N ARG A 79 17.77 26.37 -10.05
CA ARG A 79 16.31 26.53 -10.05
C ARG A 79 15.61 25.42 -10.82
N GLY A 80 16.12 25.06 -12.00
CA GLY A 80 15.58 23.94 -12.77
C GLY A 80 15.58 22.65 -11.95
N ARG A 81 16.71 22.35 -11.30
CA ARG A 81 16.86 21.14 -10.47
C ARG A 81 15.90 21.14 -9.26
N LEU A 82 15.70 22.29 -8.63
CA LEU A 82 14.74 22.46 -7.54
C LEU A 82 13.30 22.23 -8.03
N THR A 83 12.92 22.79 -9.18
CA THR A 83 11.58 22.60 -9.76
C THR A 83 11.31 21.12 -10.05
N TRP A 84 12.27 20.39 -10.62
CA TRP A 84 12.12 18.96 -10.85
C TRP A 84 11.98 18.16 -9.56
N ALA A 85 12.72 18.52 -8.50
CA ALA A 85 12.58 17.88 -7.19
C ALA A 85 11.17 18.12 -6.60
N ILE A 86 10.64 19.35 -6.68
CA ILE A 86 9.30 19.69 -6.21
C ILE A 86 8.23 18.94 -6.99
N ILE A 87 8.33 18.89 -8.32
CA ILE A 87 7.40 18.13 -9.17
C ILE A 87 7.41 16.65 -8.78
N GLY A 88 8.58 16.07 -8.52
CA GLY A 88 8.69 14.68 -8.08
C GLY A 88 7.97 14.40 -6.76
N ILE A 89 8.09 15.30 -5.78
CA ILE A 89 7.38 15.18 -4.49
C ILE A 89 5.86 15.26 -4.71
N ILE A 90 5.39 16.22 -5.52
CA ILE A 90 3.97 16.36 -5.84
C ILE A 90 3.45 15.11 -6.57
N LEU A 91 4.24 14.55 -7.48
CA LEU A 91 3.89 13.34 -8.22
C LEU A 91 3.74 12.13 -7.29
N LEU A 92 4.65 11.96 -6.32
CA LEU A 92 4.52 10.92 -5.30
C LEU A 92 3.27 11.10 -4.44
N ALA A 93 3.00 12.32 -3.97
CA ALA A 93 1.81 12.60 -3.18
C ALA A 93 0.52 12.30 -3.97
N THR A 94 0.49 12.65 -5.25
CA THR A 94 -0.65 12.38 -6.13
C THR A 94 -0.79 10.88 -6.41
N SER A 95 0.32 10.18 -6.63
CA SER A 95 0.32 8.72 -6.83
C SER A 95 -0.25 8.01 -5.61
N PHE A 96 0.08 8.43 -4.40
CA PHE A 96 -0.50 7.86 -3.19
C PHE A 96 -2.03 7.98 -3.17
N VAL A 97 -2.57 9.16 -3.49
CA VAL A 97 -4.03 9.37 -3.55
C VAL A 97 -4.68 8.43 -4.58
N ILE A 98 -4.09 8.31 -5.77
CA ILE A 98 -4.61 7.44 -6.84
C ILE A 98 -4.60 5.97 -6.39
N LEU A 99 -3.52 5.50 -5.76
CA LEU A 99 -3.43 4.12 -5.27
C LEU A 99 -4.47 3.82 -4.19
N ASN A 100 -4.76 4.78 -3.30
CA ASN A 100 -5.83 4.63 -2.30
C ASN A 100 -7.22 4.60 -2.94
N LEU A 101 -7.46 5.43 -3.97
CA LEU A 101 -8.74 5.40 -4.69
C LEU A 101 -8.97 4.07 -5.40
N ILE A 102 -7.92 3.50 -6.01
CA ILE A 102 -7.99 2.18 -6.65
C ILE A 102 -8.19 1.09 -5.58
N GLY A 103 -7.47 1.17 -4.46
CA GLY A 103 -7.61 0.23 -3.35
C GLY A 103 -9.01 0.20 -2.75
N GLY A 104 -9.63 1.37 -2.54
CA GLY A 104 -10.99 1.48 -2.01
C GLY A 104 -12.08 0.93 -2.94
N ILE A 105 -11.85 0.93 -4.25
CA ILE A 105 -12.78 0.32 -5.23
C ILE A 105 -12.58 -1.20 -5.32
N THR A 106 -11.36 -1.67 -5.03
CA THR A 106 -10.96 -3.07 -5.23
C THR A 106 -10.90 -3.87 -3.93
N ASP A 107 -11.30 -3.29 -2.79
CA ASP A 107 -11.16 -3.87 -1.44
C ASP A 107 -9.71 -4.33 -1.12
N PHE A 108 -8.71 -3.75 -1.80
CA PHE A 108 -7.29 -4.02 -1.58
C PHE A 108 -6.62 -2.82 -0.90
N GLU A 109 -6.25 -2.96 0.37
CA GLU A 109 -5.49 -1.93 1.09
C GLU A 109 -3.99 -2.05 0.78
N PHE A 110 -3.48 -1.18 -0.09
CA PHE A 110 -2.05 -1.16 -0.46
C PHE A 110 -1.15 -0.62 0.66
N PHE A 111 -1.69 0.20 1.58
CA PHE A 111 -0.92 0.98 2.56
C PHE A 111 -1.50 0.98 3.98
N THR A 112 -2.36 0.03 4.33
CA THR A 112 -2.88 -0.07 5.70
C THR A 112 -3.08 -1.54 6.05
N GLY A 113 -2.62 -1.91 7.24
CA GLY A 113 -2.92 -3.19 7.85
C GLY A 113 -4.21 -3.06 8.64
N ASN A 114 -5.36 -3.01 7.96
CA ASN A 114 -6.64 -3.15 8.64
C ASN A 114 -7.09 -4.61 8.50
N PRO A 115 -6.80 -5.49 9.48
CA PRO A 115 -7.57 -6.72 9.61
C PRO A 115 -9.03 -6.30 9.80
N ASP A 116 -9.93 -6.96 9.09
CA ASP A 116 -11.36 -6.70 9.20
C ASP A 116 -11.96 -7.76 10.16
N PRO A 117 -12.10 -7.50 11.49
CA PRO A 117 -12.51 -8.51 12.47
C PRO A 117 -14.03 -8.76 12.56
N GLY A 118 -14.87 -8.37 11.59
CA GLY A 118 -16.28 -8.14 11.93
C GLY A 118 -17.37 -8.31 10.88
N ARG A 119 -17.19 -9.06 9.79
CA ARG A 119 -18.31 -9.34 8.86
C ARG A 119 -18.74 -10.81 9.02
N ARG A 120 -19.66 -11.24 9.89
CA ARG A 120 -20.91 -10.65 10.43
C ARG A 120 -21.35 -11.45 11.67
N PRO A 121 -22.00 -10.86 12.70
CA PRO A 121 -22.89 -11.63 13.55
C PRO A 121 -24.19 -11.89 12.76
N THR A 122 -24.23 -12.99 12.02
CA THR A 122 -25.49 -13.46 11.44
C THR A 122 -26.26 -14.18 12.54
N GLY A 123 -26.93 -13.41 13.40
CA GLY A 123 -28.02 -13.91 14.21
C GLY A 123 -29.23 -14.14 13.31
N ILE A 124 -29.27 -15.26 12.58
CA ILE A 124 -30.50 -15.84 12.06
C ILE A 124 -30.40 -17.35 12.24
N ILE A 125 -31.35 -17.85 13.05
CA ILE A 125 -31.77 -19.23 13.40
C ILE A 125 -30.78 -20.17 14.10
#